data_AF-A0A2M9ETN0-F1
#
_entry.id   AF-A0A2M9ETN0-F1
#
_cell.length_a   1.000
_cell.length_b   1.000
_cell.length_c   1.000
_cell.angle_alpha   90.00
_cell.angle_beta   90.00
_cell.angle_gamma   90.00
#
_symmetry.space_group_name_H-M   'P 1'
#
loop_
_entity.id
_entity.type
_entity.pdbx_description
1 polymer ?
#
loop_
_entity_poly.entity_id
_entity_poly.type
_entity_poly.pdbx_seq_one_letter_code
_entity_poly.pdbx_strand_id
1 'polypeptide(L)'
;MTRINIVPPAELCDQHLLAEHRELTRIPNLVARGKFNLAGQPAEYKLGEGHVRFFFDKLTFLQHRYQALHQECRRRGFNVSDIWPADLPDDPALWRDYQPTPEALAINRERIALRMPAKPRFTAPRADG
;
A
#
# COMPACT_ATOMS: atom_id res chain seq x y z
N MET A 1 -0.08 -6.64 -11.12
CA MET A 1 -0.33 -7.35 -9.85
C MET A 1 -0.30 -6.30 -8.76
N THR A 2 -1.37 -6.12 -7.98
CA THR A 2 -1.37 -5.14 -6.89
C THR A 2 -0.51 -5.66 -5.74
N ARG A 3 0.48 -4.88 -5.31
CA ARG A 3 1.31 -5.18 -4.14
C ARG A 3 1.25 -4.03 -3.15
N ILE A 4 0.79 -4.32 -1.93
CA ILE A 4 0.79 -3.39 -0.81
C ILE A 4 1.95 -3.77 0.12
N ASN A 5 2.86 -2.84 0.31
CA ASN A 5 3.92 -2.96 1.30
C ASN A 5 3.43 -2.43 2.63
N ILE A 6 4.04 -2.93 3.71
CA ILE A 6 3.68 -2.57 5.08
C ILE A 6 4.87 -1.98 5.84
N VAL A 7 6.03 -1.85 5.17
CA VAL A 7 7.18 -1.09 5.66
C VAL A 7 6.94 0.42 5.54
N PRO A 8 7.65 1.24 6.33
CA PRO A 8 7.67 2.69 6.14
C PRO A 8 7.94 3.09 4.69
N PRO A 9 7.19 4.05 4.10
CA PRO A 9 7.40 4.50 2.72
C PRO A 9 8.84 4.96 2.44
N ALA A 10 9.53 5.52 3.44
CA ALA A 10 10.91 5.99 3.33
C ALA A 10 11.90 4.87 3.01
N GLU A 11 11.59 3.60 3.36
CA GLU A 11 12.43 2.45 3.02
C GLU A 11 12.34 2.05 1.53
N LEU A 12 11.33 2.54 0.80
CA LEU A 12 11.11 2.17 -0.60
C LEU A 12 12.05 2.92 -1.53
N CYS A 13 12.57 2.24 -2.55
CA CYS A 13 13.13 2.91 -3.71
C CYS A 13 12.02 3.66 -4.48
N ASP A 14 12.40 4.66 -5.26
CA ASP A 14 11.47 5.53 -5.98
C ASP A 14 10.52 4.74 -6.88
N GLN A 15 11.03 3.71 -7.55
CA GLN A 15 10.23 2.85 -8.43
C GLN A 15 9.15 2.08 -7.67
N HIS A 16 9.48 1.55 -6.48
CA HIS A 16 8.51 0.83 -5.65
C HIS A 16 7.51 1.79 -5.02
N LEU A 17 7.96 2.96 -4.55
CA LEU A 17 7.11 4.01 -3.99
C LEU A 17 6.04 4.46 -4.99
N LEU A 18 6.47 4.86 -6.20
CA LEU A 18 5.58 5.33 -7.26
C LEU A 18 4.68 4.21 -7.82
N ALA A 19 5.17 2.96 -7.83
CA ALA A 19 4.33 1.82 -8.20
C ALA A 19 3.22 1.62 -7.16
N GLU A 20 3.58 1.55 -5.88
CA GLU A 20 2.61 1.30 -4.81
C GLU A 20 1.59 2.42 -4.68
N HIS A 21 2.00 3.70 -4.77
CA HIS A 21 1.08 4.84 -4.75
C HIS A 21 -0.04 4.71 -5.81
N ARG A 22 0.30 4.26 -7.02
CA ARG A 22 -0.68 4.02 -8.10
C ARG A 22 -1.47 2.73 -7.93
N GLU A 23 -0.81 1.65 -7.48
CA GLU A 23 -1.42 0.34 -7.42
C GLU A 23 -2.32 0.14 -6.20
N LEU A 24 -2.02 0.82 -5.08
CA LEU A 24 -2.77 0.68 -3.83
C LEU A 24 -4.25 0.97 -4.03
N THR A 25 -4.58 2.03 -4.78
CA THR A 25 -5.97 2.44 -5.03
C THR A 25 -6.79 1.41 -5.79
N ARG A 26 -6.17 0.38 -6.40
CA ARG A 26 -6.92 -0.72 -7.05
C ARG A 26 -7.78 -1.51 -6.06
N ILE A 27 -7.35 -1.68 -4.81
CA ILE A 27 -8.12 -2.39 -3.77
C ILE A 27 -9.36 -1.59 -3.36
N PRO A 28 -9.27 -0.33 -2.88
CA PRO A 28 -10.45 0.43 -2.51
C PRO A 28 -11.37 0.67 -3.73
N ASN A 29 -10.85 0.82 -4.95
CA ASN A 29 -11.68 0.86 -6.16
C ASN A 29 -12.45 -0.45 -6.44
N LEU A 30 -11.94 -1.61 -6.04
CA LEU A 30 -12.70 -2.86 -6.11
C LEU A 30 -13.82 -2.86 -5.08
N VAL A 31 -13.52 -2.40 -3.86
CA VAL A 31 -14.50 -2.28 -2.77
C VAL A 31 -15.64 -1.31 -3.12
N ALA A 32 -15.31 -0.12 -3.64
CA ALA A 32 -16.28 0.88 -4.13
C ALA A 32 -17.26 0.31 -5.18
N ARG A 33 -16.78 -0.64 -6.01
CA ARG A 33 -17.61 -1.27 -7.05
C ARG A 33 -18.33 -2.54 -6.58
N GLY A 34 -18.27 -2.86 -5.28
CA GLY A 34 -18.80 -4.12 -4.74
C GLY A 34 -18.09 -5.38 -5.24
N LYS A 35 -16.87 -5.25 -5.80
CA LYS A 35 -16.10 -6.35 -6.41
C LYS A 35 -15.09 -6.94 -5.43
N PHE A 36 -15.55 -7.38 -4.26
CA PHE A 36 -14.72 -8.00 -3.22
C PHE A 36 -15.44 -9.19 -2.59
N ASN A 37 -14.69 -10.07 -1.94
CA ASN A 37 -15.22 -11.20 -1.18
C ASN A 37 -14.32 -11.47 0.02
N LEU A 38 -14.91 -11.50 1.21
CA LEU A 38 -14.22 -11.77 2.47
C LEU A 38 -14.11 -13.26 2.80
N ALA A 39 -14.82 -14.14 2.09
CA ALA A 39 -14.70 -15.59 2.27
C ALA A 39 -13.28 -16.07 1.98
N GLY A 40 -12.69 -16.82 2.92
CA GLY A 40 -11.30 -17.28 2.82
C GLY A 40 -10.28 -16.15 2.85
N GLN A 41 -10.61 -15.03 3.50
CA GLN A 41 -9.65 -13.97 3.79
C GLN A 41 -8.57 -14.50 4.74
N PRO A 42 -7.27 -14.29 4.42
CA PRO A 42 -6.21 -14.65 5.35
C PRO A 42 -6.32 -13.88 6.67
N ALA A 43 -6.10 -14.56 7.79
CA ALA A 43 -6.03 -13.91 9.11
C ALA A 43 -4.74 -13.09 9.28
N GLU A 44 -3.67 -13.52 8.63
CA GLU A 44 -2.34 -12.92 8.72
C GLU A 44 -1.88 -12.36 7.38
N TYR A 45 -1.00 -11.35 7.45
CA TYR A 45 -0.39 -10.75 6.28
C TYR A 45 0.41 -11.79 5.51
N LYS A 46 0.17 -11.86 4.19
CA LYS A 46 0.93 -12.73 3.30
C LYS A 46 1.14 -12.09 1.94
N LEU A 47 2.14 -12.59 1.23
CA LEU A 47 2.42 -12.23 -0.16
C LEU A 47 1.88 -13.31 -1.11
N GLY A 48 1.61 -12.91 -2.36
CA GLY A 48 1.09 -13.82 -3.38
C GLY A 48 -0.41 -14.05 -3.26
N GLU A 49 -0.85 -15.31 -3.34
CA GLU A 49 -2.27 -15.65 -3.28
C GLU A 49 -2.90 -15.25 -1.94
N GLY A 50 -4.04 -14.57 -2.01
CA GLY A 50 -4.74 -14.03 -0.84
C GLY A 50 -4.26 -12.65 -0.38
N HIS A 51 -3.17 -12.11 -0.94
CA HIS A 51 -2.63 -10.80 -0.56
C HIS A 51 -3.65 -9.66 -0.71
N VAL A 52 -4.32 -9.55 -1.87
CA VAL A 52 -5.35 -8.53 -2.08
C VAL A 52 -6.54 -8.76 -1.14
N ARG A 53 -6.95 -10.02 -0.98
CA ARG A 53 -8.09 -10.39 -0.13
C ARG A 53 -7.85 -9.99 1.32
N PHE A 54 -6.62 -10.15 1.82
CA PHE A 54 -6.23 -9.73 3.17
C PHE A 54 -6.59 -8.27 3.46
N PHE A 55 -6.61 -7.38 2.47
CA PHE A 55 -6.88 -5.95 2.65
C PHE A 55 -8.33 -5.51 2.38
N PHE A 56 -9.24 -6.39 1.95
CA PHE A 56 -10.60 -5.97 1.60
C PHE A 56 -11.40 -5.40 2.77
N ASP A 57 -11.07 -5.80 4.00
CA ASP A 57 -11.71 -5.28 5.22
C ASP A 57 -10.87 -4.22 5.94
N LYS A 58 -9.82 -3.69 5.28
CA LYS A 58 -8.80 -2.84 5.90
C LYS A 58 -8.70 -1.44 5.28
N LEU A 59 -9.84 -0.83 4.94
CA LEU A 59 -9.85 0.49 4.28
C LEU A 59 -9.14 1.57 5.11
N THR A 60 -9.27 1.53 6.44
CA THR A 60 -8.56 2.46 7.36
C THR A 60 -7.05 2.34 7.19
N PHE A 61 -6.52 1.12 7.23
CA PHE A 61 -5.09 0.88 6.99
C PHE A 61 -4.65 1.39 5.61
N LEU A 62 -5.42 1.07 4.57
CA LEU A 62 -5.11 1.45 3.20
C LEU A 62 -5.10 2.97 3.01
N GLN A 63 -6.02 3.69 3.66
CA GLN A 63 -6.10 5.14 3.59
C GLN A 63 -4.86 5.79 4.23
N HIS A 64 -4.52 5.38 5.46
CA HIS A 64 -3.31 5.85 6.15
C HIS A 64 -2.04 5.54 5.33
N ARG A 65 -1.94 4.31 4.81
CA ARG A 65 -0.82 3.88 3.98
C ARG A 65 -0.70 4.72 2.71
N TYR A 66 -1.82 4.98 2.04
CA TYR A 66 -1.85 5.79 0.83
C TYR A 66 -1.45 7.24 1.08
N GLN A 67 -1.94 7.85 2.16
CA GLN A 67 -1.54 9.20 2.56
C GLN A 67 -0.03 9.27 2.83
N ALA A 68 0.52 8.28 3.54
CA ALA A 68 1.96 8.21 3.81
C ALA A 68 2.79 8.03 2.52
N LEU A 69 2.32 7.23 1.55
CA LEU A 69 2.94 7.10 0.23
C LEU A 69 2.90 8.43 -0.54
N HIS A 70 1.75 9.08 -0.56
CA HIS A 70 1.56 10.33 -1.28
C HIS A 70 2.43 11.46 -0.70
N GLN A 71 2.50 11.57 0.63
CA GLN A 71 3.40 12.50 1.32
C GLN A 71 4.87 12.21 0.99
N GLU A 72 5.29 10.94 1.04
CA GLU A 72 6.66 10.57 0.69
C GLU A 72 7.00 10.88 -0.78
N CYS A 73 6.07 10.65 -1.71
CA CYS A 73 6.24 11.05 -3.10
C CYS A 73 6.47 12.55 -3.24
N ARG A 74 5.63 13.37 -2.60
CA ARG A 74 5.74 14.83 -2.62
C ARG A 74 7.06 15.31 -1.99
N ARG A 75 7.47 14.69 -0.88
CA ARG A 75 8.71 15.00 -0.17
C ARG A 75 9.96 14.74 -1.04
N ARG A 76 9.93 13.69 -1.87
CA ARG A 76 10.97 13.41 -2.88
C ARG A 76 10.83 14.25 -4.16
N GLY A 77 9.85 15.16 -4.20
CA GLY A 77 9.65 16.07 -5.32
C GLY A 77 8.95 15.45 -6.54
N PHE A 78 8.32 14.27 -6.39
CA PHE A 78 7.53 13.68 -7.48
C PHE A 78 6.20 14.42 -7.64
N ASN A 79 5.83 14.68 -8.89
CA ASN A 79 4.53 15.22 -9.23
C ASN A 79 3.49 14.08 -9.28
N VAL A 80 2.70 13.92 -8.22
CA VAL A 80 1.70 12.84 -8.09
C VAL A 80 0.30 13.38 -7.81
N SER A 81 -0.68 12.78 -8.51
CA SER A 81 -2.13 12.85 -8.25
C SER A 81 -2.50 12.44 -6.82
N ASP A 82 -3.44 13.09 -6.14
CA ASP A 82 -4.27 12.36 -5.19
C ASP A 82 -5.42 11.68 -5.95
N ILE A 83 -5.40 10.35 -6.00
CA ILE A 83 -6.34 9.47 -6.70
C ILE A 83 -7.03 8.47 -5.75
N TRP A 84 -7.10 8.78 -4.45
CA TRP A 84 -7.92 8.00 -3.51
C TRP A 84 -9.40 8.06 -3.92
N PRO A 85 -10.15 6.93 -3.94
CA PRO A 85 -11.55 6.94 -4.35
C PRO A 85 -12.42 7.66 -3.31
N ALA A 86 -13.31 8.54 -3.80
CA ALA A 86 -14.20 9.33 -2.96
C ALA A 86 -15.48 8.58 -2.52
N ASP A 87 -15.91 7.58 -3.30
CA ASP A 87 -17.18 6.87 -3.11
C ASP A 87 -16.91 5.46 -2.57
N LEU A 88 -16.53 5.39 -1.29
CA LEU A 88 -16.30 4.13 -0.57
C LEU A 88 -17.49 3.83 0.34
N PRO A 89 -17.87 2.56 0.52
CA PRO A 89 -18.96 2.18 1.40
C PRO A 89 -18.64 2.48 2.87
N ASP A 90 -19.67 2.85 3.64
CA ASP A 90 -19.53 3.26 5.05
C ASP A 90 -19.60 2.07 6.03
N ASP A 91 -19.64 0.83 5.54
CA ASP A 91 -19.75 -0.38 6.36
C ASP A 91 -18.55 -0.53 7.31
N PRO A 92 -18.71 -0.41 8.64
CA PRO A 92 -17.61 -0.49 9.59
C PRO A 92 -16.80 -1.80 9.51
N ALA A 93 -17.41 -2.88 9.02
CA ALA A 93 -16.70 -4.15 8.81
C ALA A 93 -15.59 -4.05 7.75
N LEU A 94 -15.64 -3.06 6.86
CA LEU A 94 -14.63 -2.81 5.82
C LEU A 94 -13.54 -1.82 6.25
N TRP A 95 -13.73 -1.13 7.37
CA TRP A 95 -12.86 -0.05 7.86
C TRP A 95 -12.00 -0.49 9.05
N ARG A 96 -11.57 -1.76 9.09
CA ARG A 96 -10.62 -2.20 10.11
C ARG A 96 -9.24 -1.61 9.84
N ASP A 97 -8.47 -1.43 10.91
CA ASP A 97 -7.05 -1.10 10.79
C ASP A 97 -6.19 -2.38 10.85
N TYR A 98 -4.90 -2.23 10.56
CA TYR A 98 -3.93 -3.31 10.67
C TYR A 98 -2.59 -2.78 11.18
N GLN A 99 -2.11 -3.38 12.26
CA GLN A 99 -0.78 -3.12 12.79
C GLN A 99 0.18 -4.21 12.31
N PRO A 100 1.19 -3.88 11.48
CA PRO A 100 2.19 -4.84 11.01
C PRO A 100 2.93 -5.52 12.16
N THR A 101 3.00 -6.85 12.15
CA THR A 101 3.88 -7.59 13.07
C THR A 101 5.35 -7.53 12.60
N PRO A 102 6.32 -7.78 13.49
CA PRO A 102 7.73 -7.89 13.12
C PRO A 102 7.99 -8.92 12.01
N GLU A 103 7.31 -10.06 12.04
CA GLU A 103 7.42 -11.14 11.05
C GLU A 103 6.88 -10.70 9.69
N ALA A 104 5.73 -10.03 9.68
CA ALA A 104 5.13 -9.50 8.46
C ALA A 104 6.04 -8.43 7.82
N LEU A 105 6.66 -7.56 8.64
CA LEU A 105 7.65 -6.59 8.18
C LEU A 105 8.89 -7.28 7.60
N ALA A 106 9.40 -8.33 8.24
CA ALA A 106 10.54 -9.09 7.74
C ALA A 106 10.26 -9.72 6.37
N ILE A 107 9.12 -10.40 6.23
CA ILE A 107 8.65 -10.98 4.95
C ILE A 107 8.52 -9.90 3.87
N ASN A 108 7.98 -8.73 4.23
CA ASN A 108 7.82 -7.63 3.29
C ASN A 108 9.17 -7.05 2.82
N ARG A 109 10.12 -6.85 3.75
CA ARG A 109 11.49 -6.40 3.43
C ARG A 109 12.25 -7.39 2.56
N GLU A 110 12.17 -8.68 2.85
CA GLU A 110 12.77 -9.74 2.03
C GLU A 110 12.23 -9.69 0.60
N ARG A 111 10.91 -9.52 0.45
CA ARG A 111 10.28 -9.38 -0.86
C ARG A 111 10.70 -8.13 -1.61
N ILE A 112 10.89 -7.01 -0.91
CA ILE A 112 11.38 -5.76 -1.51
C ILE A 112 12.79 -5.96 -2.04
N ALA A 113 13.69 -6.56 -1.24
CA ALA A 113 15.05 -6.89 -1.64
C ALA A 113 15.08 -7.82 -2.86
N LEU A 114 14.30 -8.90 -2.85
CA LEU A 114 14.20 -9.84 -3.98
C LEU A 114 13.64 -9.21 -5.26
N ARG A 115 12.85 -8.14 -5.14
CA ARG A 115 12.20 -7.44 -6.25
C ARG A 115 12.81 -6.06 -6.50
N MET A 116 14.02 -5.81 -6.02
CA MET A 116 14.75 -4.58 -6.29
C MET A 116 14.96 -4.45 -7.81
N PRO A 117 14.64 -3.29 -8.43
CA PRO A 117 14.96 -3.08 -9.83
C PRO A 117 16.48 -3.08 -10.03
N ALA A 118 16.94 -3.40 -11.24
CA ALA A 118 18.39 -3.44 -11.55
C ALA A 118 19.12 -2.09 -11.33
N LYS A 119 18.39 -0.98 -11.39
CA LYS A 119 18.90 0.38 -11.15
C LYS A 119 17.97 1.12 -10.18
N PRO A 120 17.98 0.80 -8.88
CA PRO A 120 17.10 1.43 -7.91
C PRO A 120 17.53 2.88 -7.70
N ARG A 121 16.55 3.77 -7.55
CA ARG A 121 16.80 5.17 -7.21
C ARG A 121 16.24 5.48 -5.83
N PHE A 122 16.98 6.30 -5.10
CA PHE A 122 16.63 6.77 -3.77
C PHE A 122 16.77 8.29 -3.77
N THR A 123 15.78 8.96 -4.35
CA THR A 123 15.76 10.42 -4.39
C THR A 123 15.70 10.94 -2.96
N ALA A 124 16.67 11.78 -2.60
CA ALA A 124 16.69 12.40 -1.29
C ALA A 124 15.46 13.29 -1.11
N PRO A 125 14.93 13.39 0.11
CA PRO A 125 13.90 14.35 0.47
C PRO A 125 14.37 15.75 0.09
N ARG A 126 13.50 16.57 -0.50
CA ARG A 126 13.81 18.00 -0.60
C ARG A 126 13.96 18.55 0.81
N ALA A 127 15.05 19.27 1.07
CA ALA A 127 15.11 20.12 2.25
C ALA A 127 13.97 21.13 2.09
N ASP A 128 13.07 21.17 3.06
CA ASP A 128 12.00 22.15 3.09
C ASP A 128 12.65 23.53 2.98
N GLY A 129 12.29 24.27 1.93
CA GLY A 129 12.71 25.66 1.74
C GLY A 129 11.70 26.62 2.35
#